data_AF-A0A828ZP24-F1
#
_entry.id   AF-A0A828ZP24-F1
#
_cell.length_a   1.000
_cell.length_b   1.000
_cell.length_c   1.000
_cell.angle_alpha   90.00
_cell.angle_beta   90.00
_cell.angle_gamma   90.00
#
_symmetry.space_group_name_H-M   'P 1'
#
loop_
_entity.id
_entity.type
_entity.pdbx_description
1 polymer ?
#
loop_
_entity_poly.entity_id
_entity_poly.type
_entity_poly.pdbx_seq_one_letter_code
_entity_poly.pdbx_strand_id
1 'polypeptide(L)'
;MEFVDLNVRGIKCDNPECDYSDMAVKYENYPQWLNKPCPKCGANLLTQEDLDATEQLMEIVNLTNEILKDSGLEKQDMNKYIVPVEANGTGELSFGEIKKLEEEK
;
A
#
# COMPACT_ATOMS: atom_id res chain seq x y z
N MET A 1 13.81 -0.91 -12.60
CA MET A 1 13.31 0.05 -11.60
C MET A 1 12.20 0.85 -12.25
N GLU A 2 11.09 1.04 -11.55
CA GLU A 2 9.94 1.86 -11.95
C GLU A 2 10.14 3.32 -11.52
N PHE A 3 9.31 4.26 -12.01
CA PHE A 3 9.35 5.67 -11.57
C PHE A 3 8.64 5.86 -10.24
N VAL A 4 7.55 5.12 -10.05
CA VAL A 4 6.80 5.01 -8.81
C VAL A 4 6.87 3.55 -8.37
N ASP A 5 7.38 3.32 -7.16
CA ASP A 5 7.40 2.00 -6.53
C ASP A 5 6.48 2.03 -5.31
N LEU A 6 5.46 1.18 -5.33
CA LEU A 6 4.47 1.09 -4.25
C LEU A 6 4.66 -0.23 -3.51
N ASN A 7 5.06 -0.12 -2.24
CA ASN A 7 5.25 -1.27 -1.37
C ASN A 7 4.02 -1.45 -0.46
N VAL A 8 2.98 -2.11 -0.98
CA VAL A 8 1.80 -2.46 -0.19
C VAL A 8 2.09 -3.73 0.61
N ARG A 9 2.02 -3.62 1.94
CA ARG A 9 2.20 -4.75 2.85
C ARG A 9 1.51 -4.54 4.19
N GLY A 10 1.26 -5.66 4.84
CA GLY A 10 0.78 -5.75 6.20
C GLY A 10 -0.74 -5.81 6.31
N ILE A 11 -1.21 -6.48 7.35
CA ILE A 11 -2.61 -6.50 7.72
C ILE A 11 -2.75 -6.09 9.17
N LYS A 12 -3.72 -5.23 9.46
CA LYS A 12 -4.04 -4.70 10.78
C LYS A 12 -5.52 -4.90 11.04
N CYS A 13 -5.89 -5.11 12.30
CA CYS A 13 -7.29 -5.12 12.68
C CYS A 13 -7.80 -3.69 12.88
N ASP A 14 -8.95 -3.37 12.26
CA ASP A 14 -9.57 -2.04 12.36
C ASP A 14 -10.34 -1.82 13.67
N ASN A 15 -10.52 -2.86 14.49
CA ASN A 15 -11.14 -2.71 15.80
C ASN A 15 -10.22 -1.87 16.72
N PRO A 16 -10.64 -0.69 17.20
CA PRO A 16 -9.81 0.21 18.00
C PRO A 16 -9.39 -0.38 19.36
N GLU A 17 -10.08 -1.41 19.83
CA GLU A 17 -9.75 -2.15 21.06
C GLU A 17 -8.83 -3.36 20.79
N CYS A 18 -8.37 -3.54 19.54
CA CYS A 18 -7.52 -4.64 19.11
C CYS A 18 -6.23 -4.13 18.47
N ASP A 19 -5.10 -4.67 18.92
CA ASP A 19 -3.75 -4.31 18.47
C ASP A 19 -3.14 -5.36 17.53
N TYR A 20 -3.96 -6.20 16.89
CA TYR A 20 -3.46 -7.18 15.94
C TYR A 20 -2.88 -6.49 14.70
N SER A 21 -1.63 -6.81 14.37
CA SER A 21 -0.99 -6.46 13.11
C SER A 21 0.00 -7.54 12.69
N ASP A 22 0.10 -7.77 11.39
CA ASP A 22 1.09 -8.63 10.75
C ASP A 22 1.64 -7.92 9.51
N MET A 23 2.81 -7.29 9.66
CA MET A 23 3.48 -6.54 8.59
C MET A 23 4.23 -7.44 7.59
N ALA A 24 4.25 -8.76 7.78
CA ALA A 24 4.88 -9.70 6.86
C ALA A 24 3.98 -10.09 5.68
N VAL A 25 2.67 -9.82 5.79
CA VAL A 25 1.71 -10.09 4.72
C VAL A 25 2.04 -9.23 3.50
N LYS A 26 2.31 -9.88 2.36
CA LYS A 26 2.54 -9.19 1.09
C LYS A 26 1.23 -8.98 0.33
N TYR A 27 1.16 -7.95 -0.49
CA TYR A 27 0.02 -7.62 -1.34
C TYR A 27 -0.51 -8.81 -2.15
N GLU A 28 0.37 -9.65 -2.72
CA GLU A 28 -0.04 -10.80 -3.54
C GLU A 28 -0.88 -11.83 -2.75
N ASN A 29 -0.81 -11.77 -1.42
CA ASN A 29 -1.58 -12.63 -0.54
C ASN A 29 -2.87 -11.97 -0.04
N TYR A 30 -3.10 -10.67 -0.25
CA TYR A 30 -4.28 -9.96 0.27
C TYR A 30 -5.62 -10.64 -0.06
N PRO A 31 -5.85 -11.17 -1.29
CA PRO A 31 -7.08 -11.90 -1.58
C PRO A 31 -7.34 -13.10 -0.64
N GLN A 32 -6.29 -13.70 -0.08
CA GLN A 32 -6.41 -14.81 0.88
C GLN A 32 -6.82 -14.33 2.29
N TRP A 33 -6.79 -13.03 2.56
CA TRP A 33 -7.15 -12.42 3.83
C TRP A 33 -8.52 -11.75 3.83
N LEU A 34 -9.16 -11.69 2.67
CA LEU A 34 -10.52 -11.19 2.53
C LEU A 34 -11.47 -11.88 3.51
N ASN A 35 -12.13 -11.09 4.35
CA ASN A 35 -13.05 -11.55 5.41
C ASN A 35 -12.44 -12.57 6.39
N LYS A 36 -11.11 -12.67 6.51
CA LYS A 36 -10.51 -13.49 7.57
C LYS A 36 -10.77 -12.85 8.93
N PRO A 37 -11.22 -13.63 9.93
CA PRO A 37 -11.40 -13.13 11.27
C PRO A 37 -10.05 -12.87 11.93
N CYS A 38 -9.98 -11.78 12.68
CA CYS A 38 -8.85 -11.41 13.51
C CYS A 38 -8.61 -12.49 14.57
N PRO A 39 -7.39 -13.01 14.74
CA PRO A 39 -7.11 -14.06 15.72
C PRO A 39 -7.23 -13.57 17.17
N LYS A 40 -7.24 -12.25 17.41
CA LYS A 40 -7.40 -11.65 18.75
C LYS A 40 -8.86 -11.36 19.10
N CYS A 41 -9.64 -10.76 18.19
CA CYS A 41 -10.99 -10.27 18.51
C CYS A 41 -12.10 -10.79 17.59
N GLY A 42 -11.78 -11.53 16.53
CA GLY A 42 -12.75 -12.10 15.59
C GLY A 42 -13.31 -11.13 14.54
N ALA A 43 -13.02 -9.82 14.62
CA ALA A 43 -13.41 -8.85 13.60
C ALA A 43 -12.74 -9.13 12.25
N ASN A 44 -13.34 -8.71 11.14
CA ASN A 44 -12.74 -8.89 9.81
C ASN A 44 -11.43 -8.10 9.69
N LEU A 45 -10.41 -8.72 9.09
CA LEU A 45 -9.08 -8.12 8.91
C LEU A 45 -8.89 -7.37 7.60
N LEU A 46 -9.69 -7.71 6.58
CA LEU A 46 -9.64 -7.08 5.27
C LEU A 46 -11.04 -7.14 4.67
N THR A 47 -11.57 -5.99 4.31
CA THR A 47 -12.87 -5.87 3.64
C THR A 47 -12.72 -5.97 2.13
N GLN A 48 -13.83 -6.10 1.41
CA GLN A 48 -13.77 -6.06 -0.06
C GLN A 48 -13.36 -4.66 -0.53
N GLU A 49 -13.85 -3.63 0.18
CA GLU A 49 -13.57 -2.22 -0.09
C GLU A 49 -12.08 -1.90 0.01
N ASP A 50 -11.36 -2.44 1.00
CA ASP A 50 -9.91 -2.25 1.12
C ASP A 50 -9.14 -2.96 0.00
N LEU A 51 -9.58 -4.17 -0.37
CA LEU A 51 -8.96 -4.93 -1.45
C LEU A 51 -9.13 -4.20 -2.79
N ASP A 52 -10.35 -3.76 -3.09
CA ASP A 52 -10.65 -3.01 -4.31
C ASP A 52 -9.86 -1.68 -4.36
N ALA A 53 -9.77 -0.95 -3.24
CA ALA A 53 -9.01 0.29 -3.16
C ALA A 53 -7.50 0.07 -3.37
N THR A 54 -6.94 -1.01 -2.81
CA THR A 54 -5.52 -1.34 -3.03
C THR A 54 -5.23 -1.84 -4.44
N GLU A 55 -6.14 -2.60 -5.06
CA GLU A 55 -6.06 -2.98 -6.48
C GLU A 55 -6.08 -1.75 -7.41
N GLN A 56 -7.03 -0.83 -7.21
CA GLN A 56 -7.09 0.42 -7.99
C GLN A 56 -5.82 1.26 -7.86
N LEU A 57 -5.26 1.35 -6.65
CA LEU A 57 -4.00 2.08 -6.43
C LEU A 57 -2.83 1.43 -7.20
N MET A 58 -2.74 0.11 -7.21
CA MET A 58 -1.72 -0.62 -7.99
C MET A 58 -1.88 -0.39 -9.50
N GLU A 59 -3.11 -0.37 -10.00
CA GLU A 59 -3.40 -0.06 -11.40
C GLU A 59 -2.96 1.37 -11.78
N ILE A 60 -3.25 2.36 -10.93
CA ILE A 60 -2.82 3.75 -11.13
C ILE A 60 -1.29 3.85 -11.19
N VAL A 61 -0.59 3.14 -10.29
CA VAL A 61 0.88 3.13 -10.27
C VAL A 61 1.44 2.50 -11.54
N ASN A 62 0.88 1.39 -12.00
CA ASN A 62 1.29 0.74 -13.24
C ASN A 62 1.08 1.65 -14.46
N LEU A 63 -0.10 2.28 -14.57
CA LEU A 63 -0.39 3.24 -15.65
C LEU A 63 0.55 4.44 -15.61
N THR A 64 0.81 4.99 -14.41
CA THR A 64 1.74 6.12 -14.22
C THR A 64 3.14 5.76 -14.71
N ASN A 65 3.61 4.55 -14.37
CA ASN A 65 4.90 4.05 -14.79
C ASN A 65 5.00 3.85 -16.31
N GLU A 66 3.94 3.37 -16.97
CA GLU A 66 3.88 3.26 -18.43
C GLU A 66 3.95 4.64 -19.11
N ILE A 67 3.15 5.60 -18.65
CA ILE A 67 3.15 6.97 -19.18
C ILE A 67 4.54 7.62 -19.01
N LEU A 68 5.17 7.45 -17.85
CA LEU A 68 6.48 8.04 -17.59
C LEU A 68 7.60 7.38 -18.38
N LYS A 69 7.52 6.07 -18.68
CA LYS A 69 8.47 5.39 -19.57
C LYS A 69 8.47 6.00 -20.97
N ASP A 70 7.31 6.39 -21.47
CA ASP A 70 7.16 6.98 -22.81
C ASP A 70 7.44 8.50 -22.86
N SER A 71 7.55 9.15 -21.69
CA SER A 71 7.76 10.60 -21.58
C SER A 71 9.18 11.09 -21.89
N GLY A 72 10.15 10.17 -22.01
CA GLY A 72 11.56 10.50 -22.20
C GLY A 72 12.28 11.04 -20.96
N LEU A 73 11.65 10.98 -19.78
CA LEU A 73 12.27 11.35 -18.50
C LEU A 73 13.29 10.31 -18.05
N GLU A 74 14.49 10.75 -17.64
CA GLU A 74 15.51 9.88 -17.07
C GLU A 74 15.40 9.80 -15.54
N LYS A 75 15.55 8.59 -15.00
CA LYS A 75 15.39 8.33 -13.55
C LYS A 75 16.42 9.03 -12.68
N GLN A 76 17.60 9.34 -13.22
CA GLN A 76 18.69 10.00 -12.50
C GLN A 76 18.38 11.46 -12.14
N ASP A 77 17.37 12.06 -12.80
CA ASP A 77 16.96 13.44 -12.55
C ASP A 77 15.87 13.54 -11.46
N MET A 78 15.44 12.40 -10.91
CA MET A 78 14.33 12.34 -9.96
C MET A 78 14.78 12.14 -8.52
N ASN A 79 14.28 13.01 -7.63
CA ASN A 79 14.35 12.79 -6.20
C ASN A 79 13.45 11.60 -5.81
N LYS A 80 13.96 10.71 -4.96
CA LYS A 80 13.19 9.59 -4.39
C LYS A 80 12.44 10.06 -3.14
N TYR A 81 11.19 9.63 -3.00
CA TYR A 81 10.37 9.93 -1.82
C TYR A 81 9.69 8.65 -1.31
N ILE A 82 9.51 8.56 0.00
CA ILE A 82 8.67 7.56 0.67
C ILE A 82 7.42 8.27 1.17
N VAL A 83 6.26 7.73 0.81
CA VAL A 83 4.96 8.16 1.33
C VAL A 83 4.30 6.96 2.02
N PRO A 84 4.13 6.98 3.35
CA PRO A 84 3.35 5.96 4.04
C PRO A 84 1.88 6.04 3.62
N VAL A 85 1.26 4.90 3.35
CA VAL A 85 -0.17 4.79 3.02
C VAL A 85 -0.82 3.83 4.01
N GLU A 86 -1.91 4.25 4.64
CA GLU A 86 -2.70 3.42 5.55
C GLU A 86 -4.17 3.36 5.10
N ALA A 87 -4.72 2.15 5.06
CA ALA A 87 -6.15 1.89 4.89
C ALA A 87 -6.82 1.67 6.25
N ASN A 88 -8.11 2.00 6.36
CA ASN A 88 -8.86 2.01 7.62
C ASN A 88 -10.13 1.12 7.62
N GLY A 89 -10.32 0.25 6.63
CA GLY A 89 -11.48 -0.63 6.56
C GLY A 89 -12.68 -0.07 5.78
N THR A 90 -12.63 1.18 5.31
CA THR A 90 -13.74 1.83 4.58
C THR A 90 -13.45 2.03 3.09
N GLY A 91 -12.30 1.55 2.61
CA GLY A 91 -11.76 1.89 1.29
C GLY A 91 -11.13 3.29 1.21
N GLU A 92 -11.10 4.05 2.31
CA GLU A 92 -10.38 5.33 2.38
C GLU A 92 -8.88 5.11 2.65
N LEU A 93 -8.05 5.84 1.91
CA LEU A 93 -6.60 5.83 2.06
C LEU A 93 -6.13 7.13 2.72
N SER A 94 -5.29 7.00 3.74
CA SER A 94 -4.62 8.11 4.40
C SER A 94 -3.13 8.11 4.08
N PHE A 95 -2.55 9.31 3.98
CA PHE A 95 -1.16 9.51 3.59
C PHE A 95 -0.37 10.11 4.75
N GLY A 96 0.72 9.44 5.12
CA GLY A 96 1.63 9.88 6.17
C GLY A 96 2.62 10.95 5.70
N GLU A 97 3.57 11.27 6.57
CA GLU A 97 4.61 12.26 6.28
C GLU A 97 5.51 11.80 5.12
N ILE A 98 5.62 12.65 4.10
CA ILE A 98 6.47 12.42 2.93
C ILE A 98 7.93 12.61 3.32
N LYS A 99 8.76 11.59 3.10
CA LYS A 99 10.20 11.63 3.39
C LYS A 99 11.00 11.56 2.10
N LYS A 100 11.95 12.47 1.90
CA LYS A 100 12.92 12.35 0.82
C LYS A 100 13.88 11.20 1.17
N LEU A 101 14.05 10.26 0.24
CA LEU A 101 15.05 9.21 0.37
C LEU A 101 16.39 9.80 -0.07
N GLU A 102 17.30 10.01 0.88
CA GLU A 102 18.67 10.40 0.56
C GLU A 102 19.42 9.16 0.06
N GLU A 103 20.11 9.27 -1.06
CA GLU A 103 20.96 8.18 -1.56
C GLU A 103 22.18 8.06 -0.64
N GLU A 104 22.37 6.88 -0.03
CA GLU A 104 23.63 6.56 0.66
C GLU A 104 24.76 6.66 -0.37
N LYS A 105 25.68 7.61 -0.15
CA LYS A 105 26.86 7.86 -0.99
C LYS A 105 27.82 6.69 -1.02
#